data_AF-A0A9J6CYJ4-F1
#
_entry.id   AF-A0A9J6CYJ4-F1
#
_cell.length_a   1.000
_cell.length_b   1.000
_cell.length_c   1.000
_cell.angle_alpha   90.00
_cell.angle_beta   90.00
_cell.angle_gamma   90.00
#
_symmetry.space_group_name_H-M   'P 1'
#
loop_
_entity.id
_entity.type
_entity.pdbx_description
1 polymer ?
#
loop_
_entity_poly.entity_id
_entity_poly.type
_entity_poly.pdbx_seq_one_letter_code
_entity_poly.pdbx_strand_id
1 'polypeptide(L)'
;MPKLPKEDIKILVRPQGGLNIVKVGAPIVAVAIFVAASMTEAVSAEGTVCPNAHQNIIVVSTPKRVNADRYARIRQISIQDNSTKPTRMNPGSTEGWPNIGDRSALPGP
;
A
#
# COMPACT_ATOMS: atom_id res chain seq x y z
N MET A 1 -26.99 -21.50 17.39
CA MET A 1 -26.22 -20.29 17.76
C MET A 1 -25.60 -19.70 16.49
N PRO A 2 -25.70 -18.38 16.24
CA PRO A 2 -25.00 -17.76 15.12
C PRO A 2 -23.48 -17.92 15.35
N LYS A 3 -22.75 -18.27 14.29
CA LYS A 3 -21.28 -18.37 14.33
C LYS A 3 -20.74 -16.96 14.55
N LEU A 4 -20.08 -16.74 15.70
CA LEU A 4 -19.26 -15.54 15.89
C LEU A 4 -18.26 -15.44 14.74
N PRO A 5 -18.02 -14.24 14.16
CA PRO A 5 -17.03 -14.08 13.12
C PRO A 5 -15.68 -14.62 13.62
N LYS A 6 -14.94 -15.30 12.75
CA LYS A 6 -13.60 -15.82 13.08
C LYS A 6 -12.78 -14.67 13.66
N GLU A 7 -12.17 -14.89 14.82
CA GLU A 7 -11.30 -13.90 15.44
C GLU A 7 -10.08 -13.69 14.56
N ASP A 8 -9.96 -12.49 13.98
CA ASP A 8 -8.78 -12.09 13.23
C ASP A 8 -7.61 -11.85 14.19
N ILE A 9 -6.42 -12.29 13.78
CA ILE A 9 -5.17 -11.98 14.45
C ILE A 9 -4.78 -10.57 14.05
N LYS A 10 -4.62 -9.70 15.05
CA LYS A 10 -4.22 -8.30 14.87
C LYS A 10 -2.73 -8.13 15.14
N ILE A 11 -2.02 -7.57 14.17
CA ILE A 11 -0.59 -7.28 14.24
C ILE A 11 -0.44 -5.77 14.24
N LEU A 12 0.23 -5.22 15.25
CA LEU A 12 0.53 -3.80 15.34
C LEU A 12 1.92 -3.55 14.76
N VAL A 13 1.97 -2.78 13.67
CA VAL A 13 3.20 -2.31 13.04
C VAL A 13 3.42 -0.86 13.42
N ARG A 14 4.52 -0.58 14.11
CA ARG A 14 4.92 0.78 14.48
C ARG A 14 6.23 1.14 13.77
N PRO A 15 6.16 1.95 12.71
CA PRO A 15 7.37 2.42 12.03
C PRO A 15 8.31 3.14 13.00
N GLN A 16 9.60 2.85 12.88
CA GLN A 16 10.68 3.44 13.65
C GLN A 16 11.56 4.33 12.75
N GLY A 17 12.56 5.01 13.32
CA GLY A 17 13.54 5.78 12.53
C GLY A 17 13.00 7.10 11.95
N GLY A 18 11.97 7.67 12.56
CA GLY A 18 11.40 8.96 12.13
C GLY A 18 10.38 8.87 10.99
N LEU A 19 10.04 7.65 10.53
CA LEU A 19 9.00 7.47 9.54
C LEU A 19 7.63 7.95 10.07
N ASN A 20 7.00 8.86 9.33
CA ASN A 20 5.70 9.41 9.67
C ASN A 20 4.65 9.02 8.61
N ILE A 21 3.64 8.25 9.02
CA ILE A 21 2.58 7.73 8.14
C ILE A 21 1.78 8.88 7.50
N VAL A 22 1.57 10.00 8.19
CA VAL A 22 0.88 11.17 7.63
C VAL A 22 1.67 11.77 6.48
N LYS A 23 3.00 11.87 6.63
CA LYS A 23 3.87 12.46 5.61
C LYS A 23 4.04 11.57 4.38
N VAL A 24 4.15 10.27 4.60
CA VAL A 24 4.38 9.29 3.53
C VAL A 24 3.08 8.88 2.83
N GLY A 25 1.96 8.84 3.57
CA GLY A 25 0.71 8.30 3.09
C GLY A 25 0.53 6.83 3.46
N ALA A 26 -0.60 6.53 4.11
CA ALA A 26 -0.90 5.19 4.60
C ALA A 26 -0.88 4.08 3.52
N PRO A 27 -1.37 4.29 2.29
CA PRO A 27 -1.30 3.27 1.24
C PRO A 27 0.14 2.85 0.89
N ILE A 28 1.07 3.81 0.86
CA ILE A 28 2.49 3.54 0.55
C ILE A 28 3.12 2.69 1.66
N VAL A 29 2.84 3.03 2.92
CA VAL A 29 3.33 2.24 4.06
C VAL A 29 2.70 0.84 4.08
N ALA A 30 1.42 0.70 3.75
CA ALA A 30 0.75 -0.59 3.64
C ALA A 30 1.40 -1.48 2.57
N VAL A 31 1.71 -0.94 1.39
CA VAL A 31 2.45 -1.65 0.34
C VAL A 31 3.82 -2.08 0.83
N ALA A 32 4.57 -1.18 1.49
CA ALA A 32 5.88 -1.50 2.03
C ALA A 32 5.82 -2.64 3.07
N ILE A 33 4.77 -2.69 3.90
CA ILE A 33 4.51 -3.79 4.84
C ILE A 33 4.25 -5.10 4.11
N PHE A 34 3.42 -5.10 3.05
CA PHE A 34 3.14 -6.32 2.28
C PHE A 34 4.39 -6.86 1.56
N VAL A 35 5.19 -5.96 0.98
CA VAL A 35 6.45 -6.30 0.34
C VAL A 35 7.42 -6.90 1.37
N ALA A 36 7.55 -6.26 2.54
CA ALA A 36 8.42 -6.75 3.62
C ALA A 36 7.93 -8.10 4.21
N ALA A 37 6.63 -8.38 4.17
CA ALA A 37 6.05 -9.67 4.55
C ALA A 37 6.21 -10.76 3.48
N SER A 38 6.79 -10.43 2.30
CA SER A 38 6.89 -11.33 1.14
C SER A 38 5.54 -11.96 0.78
N MET A 39 4.49 -11.14 0.75
CA MET A 39 3.14 -11.57 0.41
C MET A 39 2.83 -11.27 -1.06
N THR A 40 2.13 -12.19 -1.71
CA THR A 40 1.54 -11.95 -3.04
C THR A 40 0.21 -11.19 -2.89
N GLU A 41 -0.21 -10.47 -3.93
CA GLU A 41 -1.45 -9.66 -3.92
C GLU A 41 -2.70 -10.47 -3.56
N ALA A 42 -2.76 -11.74 -3.98
CA ALA A 42 -3.87 -12.64 -3.65
C ALA A 42 -3.99 -12.93 -2.14
N VAL A 43 -2.87 -12.92 -1.41
CA VAL A 43 -2.84 -13.20 0.03
C VAL A 43 -3.00 -11.92 0.84
N SER A 44 -2.62 -10.76 0.30
CA SER A 44 -2.86 -9.46 0.95
C SER A 44 -4.35 -9.06 0.94
N ALA A 45 -5.11 -9.49 -0.07
CA ALA A 45 -6.56 -9.23 -0.17
C ALA A 45 -7.40 -9.86 0.96
N GLU A 46 -6.86 -10.86 1.66
CA GLU A 46 -7.53 -11.49 2.80
C GLU A 46 -7.27 -10.77 4.13
N GLY A 47 -6.33 -9.81 4.14
CA GLY A 47 -6.00 -9.01 5.31
C GLY A 47 -6.59 -7.60 5.22
N THR A 48 -6.95 -7.03 6.36
CA THR A 48 -7.36 -5.62 6.43
C THR A 48 -6.25 -4.79 7.05
N VAL A 49 -5.86 -3.70 6.38
CA VAL A 49 -4.87 -2.75 6.89
C VAL A 49 -5.57 -1.48 7.38
N CYS A 50 -5.43 -1.20 8.67
CA CYS A 50 -6.03 -0.07 9.37
C CYS A 50 -4.94 0.88 9.86
N PRO A 51 -4.62 1.94 9.11
CA PRO A 51 -3.68 2.96 9.57
C PRO A 51 -4.32 3.85 10.64
N ASN A 52 -3.60 4.09 11.74
CA ASN A 52 -3.90 5.17 12.69
C ASN A 52 -2.73 6.16 12.65
N ALA A 53 -2.90 7.17 11.79
CA ALA A 53 -1.86 8.15 11.53
C ALA A 53 -1.57 9.07 12.73
N HIS A 54 -2.56 9.29 13.62
CA HIS A 54 -2.38 10.10 14.83
C HIS A 54 -1.41 9.46 15.82
N GLN A 55 -1.46 8.13 15.92
CA GLN A 55 -0.57 7.34 16.79
C GLN A 55 0.68 6.84 16.05
N ASN A 56 0.79 7.14 14.75
CA ASN A 56 1.83 6.61 13.86
C ASN A 56 1.94 5.07 13.94
N ILE A 57 0.80 4.38 13.91
CA ILE A 57 0.71 2.91 13.93
C ILE A 57 -0.13 2.40 12.76
N ILE A 58 0.10 1.16 12.36
CA ILE A 58 -0.70 0.44 11.38
C ILE A 58 -1.11 -0.88 12.01
N VAL A 59 -2.40 -1.18 12.00
CA VAL A 59 -2.91 -2.48 12.43
C VAL A 59 -3.21 -3.32 11.21
N VAL A 60 -2.60 -4.50 11.12
CA VAL A 60 -2.90 -5.49 10.09
C VAL A 60 -3.73 -6.60 10.74
N SER A 61 -4.92 -6.86 10.21
CA SER A 61 -5.82 -7.91 10.69
C SER A 61 -5.84 -9.04 9.66
N THR A 62 -5.68 -10.28 10.10
CA THR A 62 -5.73 -11.45 9.21
C THR A 62 -6.34 -12.67 9.89
N PRO A 63 -7.19 -13.45 9.20
CA PRO A 63 -7.76 -14.69 9.73
C PRO A 63 -6.77 -15.88 9.70
N LYS A 64 -5.59 -15.71 9.08
CA LYS A 64 -4.60 -16.78 8.88
C LYS A 64 -3.36 -16.57 9.75
N ARG A 65 -3.10 -17.52 10.64
CA ARG A 65 -1.90 -17.49 11.50
C ARG A 65 -0.58 -17.43 10.74
N VAL A 66 -0.48 -18.12 9.61
CA VAL A 66 0.71 -18.08 8.75
C VAL A 66 1.01 -16.66 8.26
N ASN A 67 -0.01 -15.86 7.96
CA ASN A 67 0.17 -14.46 7.55
C ASN A 67 0.58 -13.60 8.76
N ALA A 68 -0.06 -13.80 9.91
CA ALA A 68 0.30 -13.12 11.15
C ALA A 68 1.79 -13.32 11.50
N ASP A 69 2.29 -14.55 11.39
CA ASP A 69 3.69 -14.86 11.65
C ASP A 69 4.64 -14.19 10.65
N ARG A 70 4.21 -13.99 9.39
CA ARG A 70 5.00 -13.23 8.39
C ARG A 70 5.09 -11.76 8.76
N TYR A 71 3.97 -11.13 9.13
CA TYR A 71 3.96 -9.73 9.58
C TYR A 71 4.81 -9.54 10.85
N ALA A 72 4.73 -10.47 11.80
CA ALA A 72 5.50 -10.41 13.04
C ALA A 72 7.03 -10.55 12.82
N ARG A 73 7.46 -11.14 11.70
CA ARG A 73 8.88 -11.28 11.34
C ARG A 73 9.46 -10.07 10.61
N ILE A 74 8.65 -9.08 10.24
CA ILE A 74 9.13 -7.86 9.60
C ILE A 74 10.09 -7.14 10.54
N ARG A 75 11.34 -6.95 10.10
CA ARG A 75 12.36 -6.19 10.84
C ARG A 75 12.60 -4.81 10.26
N GLN A 76 12.33 -4.64 8.97
CA GLN A 76 12.56 -3.40 8.25
C GLN A 76 11.53 -3.29 7.13
N ILE A 77 11.02 -2.07 6.93
CA ILE A 77 10.26 -1.70 5.75
C ILE A 77 11.07 -0.64 5.00
N SER A 78 11.16 -0.79 3.68
CA SER A 78 11.77 0.21 2.82
C SER A 78 10.65 0.89 2.04
N ILE A 79 10.57 2.20 2.14
CA ILE A 79 9.67 3.01 1.33
C ILE A 79 10.54 3.62 0.25
N GLN A 80 10.29 3.26 -1.01
CA GLN A 80 10.85 4.01 -2.10
C GLN A 80 10.20 5.40 -2.05
N ASP A 81 11.02 6.45 -1.99
CA ASP A 81 10.54 7.81 -2.14
C ASP A 81 10.00 7.94 -3.56
N ASN A 82 8.70 7.68 -3.71
CA ASN A 82 7.93 8.15 -4.84
C ASN A 82 7.73 9.65 -4.62
N SER A 83 8.82 10.42 -4.62
CA SER A 83 8.79 11.83 -4.97
C SER A 83 8.38 11.89 -6.44
N THR A 84 7.13 11.55 -6.74
CA THR A 84 6.41 12.34 -7.72
C THR A 84 6.41 13.72 -7.11
N LYS A 85 7.36 14.56 -7.55
CA LYS A 85 7.15 16.01 -7.49
C LYS A 85 5.70 16.20 -7.93
N PRO A 86 4.84 16.91 -7.19
CA PRO A 86 3.60 17.36 -7.78
C PRO A 86 4.06 18.21 -8.96
N THR A 87 4.06 17.62 -10.16
CA THR A 87 4.21 18.36 -11.39
C THR A 87 3.10 19.38 -11.29
N ARG A 88 3.47 20.64 -11.10
CA ARG A 88 2.57 21.77 -11.21
C ARG A 88 1.97 21.61 -12.61
N MET A 89 0.78 21.03 -12.69
CA MET A 89 0.02 21.04 -13.91
C MET A 89 -0.27 22.51 -14.16
N ASN A 90 0.49 23.09 -15.10
CA ASN A 90 0.09 24.35 -15.70
C ASN A 90 -1.31 24.10 -16.28
N PRO A 91 -2.31 24.95 -16.02
CA PRO A 91 -3.68 24.75 -16.50
C PRO A 91 -3.82 25.00 -18.02
N GLY A 92 -2.89 24.50 -18.83
CA GLY A 92 -2.84 24.79 -20.27
C GLY A 92 -2.13 23.76 -21.16
N SER A 93 -1.93 22.51 -20.72
CA SER A 93 -1.42 21.45 -21.62
C SER A 93 -2.28 20.20 -21.54
N THR A 94 -3.12 20.03 -22.56
CA THR A 94 -4.02 18.89 -22.81
C THR A 94 -3.34 17.76 -23.60
N GLU A 95 -2.05 17.51 -23.41
CA GLU A 95 -1.34 16.47 -24.17
C GLU A 95 -0.53 15.57 -23.25
N GLY A 96 -0.90 14.30 -23.19
CA GLY A 96 -0.09 13.29 -22.49
C GLY A 96 -0.84 12.18 -21.78
N TRP A 97 -2.02 11.77 -22.26
CA TRP A 97 -2.50 10.41 -21.99
C TRP A 97 -2.63 9.70 -23.33
N PRO A 98 -1.96 8.56 -23.57
CA PRO A 98 -2.25 7.77 -24.75
C PRO A 98 -3.68 7.24 -24.61
N ASN A 99 -4.59 7.81 -25.41
CA ASN A 99 -5.93 7.25 -25.59
C ASN A 99 -5.78 5.83 -26.13
N ILE A 100 -6.30 4.84 -25.40
CA ILE A 100 -6.31 3.40 -25.73
C ILE A 100 -7.13 3.09 -27.01
N GLY A 101 -7.53 4.12 -27.79
CA GLY A 101 -8.50 4.00 -28.87
C GLY A 101 -8.03 4.32 -30.29
N ASP A 102 -6.85 4.89 -30.53
CA ASP A 102 -6.55 5.46 -31.87
C ASP A 102 -5.47 4.70 -32.65
N ARG A 103 -5.91 3.84 -33.57
CA ARG A 103 -5.07 3.02 -34.48
C ARG A 103 -4.67 3.77 -35.76
N SER A 104 -4.43 5.07 -35.70
CA SER A 104 -4.23 5.90 -36.91
C SER A 104 -2.83 6.52 -37.07
N ALA A 105 -1.92 6.38 -36.11
CA ALA A 105 -0.57 6.95 -36.18
C ALA A 105 0.50 6.00 -36.76
N LEU A 106 0.20 5.33 -37.88
CA LEU A 106 1.23 4.77 -38.78
C LEU A 106 1.68 5.87 -39.76
N PRO A 107 2.98 5.98 -40.12
CA PRO A 107 3.48 7.17 -40.79
C PRO A 107 3.32 7.12 -42.32
N GLY A 108 2.92 8.28 -42.86
CA GLY A 108 3.36 8.82 -44.17
C GLY A 108 2.30 8.88 -45.25
N PRO A 109 2.53 9.66 -46.34
CA PRO A 109 3.51 10.75 -46.54
C PRO A 109 2.98 12.15 -46.16
#